data_AF-A0AA95FSR8-F1
#
_entry.id   AF-A0AA95FSR8-F1
#
_cell.length_a   1.000
_cell.length_b   1.000
_cell.length_c   1.000
_cell.angle_alpha   90.00
_cell.angle_beta   90.00
_cell.angle_gamma   90.00
#
_symmetry.space_group_name_H-M   'P 1'
#
loop_
_entity.id
_entity.type
_entity.pdbx_description
1 polymer ?
#
loop_
_entity_poly.entity_id
_entity_poly.type
_entity_poly.pdbx_seq_one_letter_code
_entity_poly.pdbx_strand_id
1 'polypeptide(L)'
;MARAVTSTALTLHEAAERLAVTPQRISQLLKQGVLTGPSYGPGRAPANVPRVSLESVAEYERQRPARTSGRAIPNRTILESEVKALRADVDRLTRGSEARERAARQAAMELKAGADSIYERLTARIEENRSLAAQLAAARAELETARGDLSFAAARIDALELRDQSLGNALTSLLVPDSPADMG
;
A
#
# COMPACT_ATOMS: atom_id res chain seq x y z
N MET A 1 3.54 -24.71 80.51
CA MET A 1 2.79 -23.56 79.98
C MET A 1 2.08 -24.00 78.71
N ALA A 2 0.75 -24.10 78.77
CA ALA A 2 -0.09 -24.59 77.70
C ALA A 2 -0.27 -23.51 76.62
N ARG A 3 0.24 -23.78 75.41
CA ARG A 3 -0.06 -22.97 74.23
C ARG A 3 -1.22 -23.66 73.51
N ALA A 4 -2.44 -23.21 73.77
CA ALA A 4 -3.59 -23.53 72.94
C ALA A 4 -3.41 -22.80 71.60
N VAL A 5 -2.67 -23.40 70.68
CA VAL A 5 -2.69 -22.99 69.28
C VAL A 5 -3.96 -23.58 68.71
N THR A 6 -4.95 -22.73 68.44
CA THR A 6 -6.06 -23.02 67.54
C THR A 6 -5.50 -23.27 66.15
N SER A 7 -4.90 -24.45 65.94
CA SER A 7 -4.39 -24.86 64.64
C SER A 7 -5.59 -25.20 63.77
N THR A 8 -5.84 -24.40 62.74
CA THR A 8 -6.77 -24.75 61.67
C THR A 8 -6.27 -26.06 61.05
N ALA A 9 -6.90 -27.17 61.42
CA ALA A 9 -6.53 -28.50 60.96
C ALA A 9 -7.48 -28.93 59.84
N LEU A 10 -6.92 -29.57 58.81
CA LEU A 10 -7.61 -30.10 57.66
C LEU A 10 -7.84 -31.60 57.81
N THR A 11 -8.92 -32.10 57.23
CA THR A 11 -9.11 -33.54 57.05
C THR A 11 -8.11 -34.09 56.03
N LEU A 12 -7.92 -35.42 56.01
CA LEU A 12 -7.05 -36.07 55.03
C LEU A 12 -7.50 -35.82 53.58
N HIS A 13 -8.79 -35.62 53.36
CA HIS A 13 -9.37 -35.40 52.04
C HIS A 13 -9.10 -33.99 51.55
N GLU A 14 -9.34 -32.98 52.40
CA GLU A 14 -9.06 -31.57 52.07
C GLU A 14 -7.57 -31.33 51.83
N ALA A 15 -6.68 -31.95 52.62
CA ALA A 15 -5.24 -31.88 52.41
C ALA A 15 -4.80 -32.58 51.10
N ALA A 16 -5.50 -33.66 50.71
CA ALA A 16 -5.23 -34.40 49.49
C ALA A 16 -5.63 -33.63 48.23
N GLU A 17 -6.81 -32.99 48.26
CA GLU A 17 -7.27 -32.10 47.19
C GLU A 17 -6.29 -30.94 46.99
N ARG A 18 -5.88 -30.30 48.09
CA ARG A 18 -4.99 -29.14 48.04
C ARG A 18 -3.61 -29.48 47.45
N LEU A 19 -3.05 -30.63 47.82
CA LEU A 19 -1.77 -31.10 47.29
C LEU A 19 -1.87 -31.83 45.94
N ALA A 20 -3.09 -32.00 45.40
CA ALA A 20 -3.41 -32.82 44.23
C ALA A 20 -2.81 -34.24 44.31
N VAL A 21 -2.95 -34.89 45.46
CA VAL A 21 -2.49 -36.26 45.73
C VAL A 21 -3.60 -37.09 46.37
N THR A 22 -3.39 -38.38 46.58
CA THR A 22 -4.42 -39.24 47.21
C THR A 22 -4.45 -39.09 48.74
N PRO A 23 -5.60 -39.29 49.41
CA PRO A 23 -5.69 -39.27 50.88
C PRO A 23 -4.80 -40.33 51.57
N GLN A 24 -4.54 -41.44 50.88
CA GLN A 24 -3.60 -42.47 51.33
C GLN A 24 -2.15 -41.94 51.35
N ARG A 25 -1.77 -41.12 50.36
CA ARG A 25 -0.45 -40.48 50.32
C ARG A 25 -0.28 -39.47 51.46
N ILE A 26 -1.31 -38.68 51.76
CA ILE A 26 -1.32 -37.77 52.92
C ILE A 26 -1.12 -38.56 54.23
N SER A 27 -1.80 -39.70 54.38
CA SER A 27 -1.64 -40.58 55.54
C SER A 27 -0.22 -41.15 55.67
N GLN A 28 0.44 -41.45 54.55
CA GLN A 28 1.85 -41.86 54.54
C GLN A 28 2.77 -40.73 54.97
N LEU A 29 2.55 -39.49 54.49
CA LEU A 29 3.34 -38.32 54.85
C LEU A 29 3.24 -37.98 56.34
N LEU A 30 2.06 -38.16 56.94
CA LEU A 30 1.87 -38.05 58.40
C LEU A 30 2.68 -39.12 59.15
N LYS A 31 2.63 -40.38 58.70
CA LYS A 31 3.41 -41.48 59.31
C LYS A 31 4.92 -41.27 59.21
N GLN A 32 5.37 -40.63 58.12
CA GLN A 32 6.77 -40.32 57.87
C GLN A 32 7.25 -39.08 58.63
N GLY A 33 6.36 -38.37 59.35
CA GLY A 33 6.68 -37.13 60.06
C GLY A 33 6.90 -35.92 59.14
N VAL A 34 6.64 -36.06 57.83
CA VAL A 34 6.78 -34.99 56.83
C VAL A 34 5.63 -33.99 56.94
N LEU A 35 4.43 -34.50 57.25
CA LEU A 35 3.29 -33.66 57.64
C LEU A 35 3.04 -33.82 59.13
N THR A 36 2.65 -32.73 59.78
CA THR A 36 2.26 -32.72 61.20
C THR A 36 0.77 -32.44 61.35
N GLY A 37 0.20 -32.81 62.49
CA GLY A 37 -1.22 -32.60 62.77
C GLY A 37 -1.54 -32.71 64.25
N PRO A 38 -2.77 -32.34 64.65
CA PRO A 38 -3.21 -32.40 66.05
C PRO A 38 -3.11 -33.84 66.60
N SER A 39 -2.54 -33.96 67.80
CA SER A 39 -2.41 -35.25 68.49
C SER A 39 -3.76 -35.64 69.09
N TYR A 40 -4.37 -36.68 68.53
CA TYR A 40 -5.45 -37.40 69.19
C TYR A 40 -4.79 -38.52 69.99
N GLY A 41 -5.11 -38.63 71.28
CA GLY A 41 -4.51 -39.59 72.20
C GLY A 41 -4.53 -41.06 71.71
N PRO A 42 -3.94 -41.99 72.48
CA PRO A 42 -3.76 -43.37 72.02
C PRO A 42 -5.11 -44.02 71.65
N GLY A 43 -5.30 -44.30 70.35
CA GLY A 43 -6.53 -44.89 69.80
C GLY A 43 -6.68 -44.65 68.30
N ARG A 44 -7.54 -45.43 67.63
CA ARG A 44 -7.88 -45.21 66.22
C ARG A 44 -8.76 -43.96 66.13
N ALA A 45 -8.19 -42.86 65.66
CA ALA A 45 -8.96 -41.63 65.42
C ALA A 45 -10.18 -41.92 64.50
N PRO A 46 -11.34 -41.28 64.74
CA PRO A 46 -12.54 -41.46 63.92
C PRO A 46 -12.34 -41.03 62.45
N ALA A 47 -13.21 -41.52 61.56
CA ALA A 47 -13.23 -41.09 60.16
C ALA A 47 -13.65 -39.61 60.05
N ASN A 48 -13.09 -38.88 59.08
CA ASN A 48 -13.38 -37.47 58.78
C ASN A 48 -13.02 -36.42 59.85
N VAL A 49 -12.21 -36.79 60.84
CA VAL A 49 -11.67 -35.82 61.80
C VAL A 49 -10.49 -35.06 61.16
N PRO A 50 -10.29 -33.76 61.46
CA PRO A 50 -9.07 -33.05 61.08
C PRO A 50 -7.81 -33.78 61.55
N ARG A 51 -6.84 -34.00 60.67
CA ARG A 51 -5.63 -34.79 60.98
C ARG A 51 -4.33 -34.15 60.53
N VAL A 52 -4.38 -33.13 59.70
CA VAL A 52 -3.20 -32.48 59.14
C VAL A 52 -3.27 -31.00 59.48
N SER A 53 -2.20 -30.41 59.99
CA SER A 53 -2.14 -28.97 60.22
C SER A 53 -2.04 -28.25 58.87
N LEU A 54 -2.81 -27.18 58.69
CA LEU A 54 -2.78 -26.39 57.46
C LEU A 54 -1.38 -25.78 57.22
N GLU A 55 -0.69 -25.40 58.29
CA GLU A 55 0.68 -24.87 58.24
C GLU A 55 1.68 -25.87 57.66
N SER A 56 1.59 -27.13 58.07
CA SER A 56 2.49 -28.18 57.58
C SER A 56 2.24 -28.53 56.11
N VAL A 57 0.96 -28.50 55.67
CA VAL A 57 0.63 -28.62 54.24
C VAL A 57 1.22 -27.46 53.44
N ALA A 58 1.05 -26.23 53.91
CA ALA A 58 1.57 -25.03 53.23
C ALA A 58 3.11 -24.97 53.21
N GLU A 59 3.77 -25.51 54.23
CA GLU A 59 5.23 -25.66 54.23
C GLU A 59 5.69 -26.72 53.23
N TYR A 60 5.01 -27.87 53.18
CA TYR A 60 5.28 -28.90 52.17
C TYR A 60 5.04 -28.41 50.74
N GLU A 61 4.02 -27.58 50.49
CA GLU A 61 3.80 -26.91 49.20
C GLU A 61 4.98 -26.03 48.79
N ARG A 62 5.50 -25.24 49.73
CA ARG A 62 6.64 -24.33 49.50
C ARG A 62 7.94 -25.08 49.25
N GLN A 63 8.13 -26.23 49.91
CA GLN A 63 9.34 -27.05 49.77
C GLN A 63 9.28 -28.00 48.57
N ARG A 64 8.10 -28.20 47.97
CA ARG A 64 7.95 -29.07 46.80
C ARG A 64 8.61 -28.41 45.59
N PRO A 65 9.71 -28.95 45.04
CA PRO A 65 10.24 -28.45 43.78
C PRO A 65 9.14 -28.63 42.72
N ALA A 66 8.81 -27.55 42.02
CA ALA A 66 7.88 -27.58 40.89
C ALA A 66 8.34 -28.71 39.98
N ARG A 67 7.59 -29.83 39.96
CA ARG A 67 7.89 -30.93 39.06
C ARG A 67 7.75 -30.35 37.68
N THR A 68 8.88 -30.10 37.03
CA THR A 68 8.95 -29.72 35.63
C THR A 68 8.16 -30.79 34.89
N SER A 69 6.96 -30.44 34.42
CA SER A 69 6.24 -31.24 33.45
C SER A 69 7.25 -31.55 32.35
N GLY A 70 7.53 -32.84 32.17
CA GLY A 70 8.60 -33.29 31.30
C GLY A 70 8.49 -32.59 29.95
N ARG A 71 9.58 -31.93 29.54
CA ARG A 71 9.73 -31.37 28.21
C ARG A 71 9.57 -32.52 27.22
N ALA A 72 8.37 -32.69 26.68
CA ALA A 72 8.09 -33.70 25.68
C ALA A 72 8.99 -33.40 24.48
N ILE A 73 9.98 -34.26 24.25
CA ILE A 73 10.84 -34.17 23.08
C ILE A 73 9.92 -34.48 21.88
N PRO A 74 9.70 -33.53 20.95
CA PRO A 74 8.81 -33.76 19.83
C PRO A 74 9.30 -34.96 19.01
N ASN A 75 8.36 -35.83 18.67
CA ASN A 75 8.64 -37.08 17.99
C ASN A 75 9.26 -36.78 16.61
N ARG A 76 10.35 -37.47 16.24
CA ARG A 76 11.14 -37.16 15.02
C ARG A 76 10.29 -37.12 13.75
N THR A 77 9.28 -37.96 13.67
CA THR A 77 8.32 -38.03 12.55
C THR A 77 7.48 -36.76 12.40
N ILE A 78 7.12 -36.10 13.49
CA ILE A 78 6.36 -34.85 13.48
C ILE A 78 7.23 -33.73 12.89
N LEU A 79 8.47 -33.61 13.36
CA LEU A 79 9.43 -32.62 12.85
C LEU A 79 9.73 -32.82 11.35
N GLU A 80 9.90 -34.06 10.90
CA GLU A 80 10.12 -34.36 9.47
C GLU A 80 8.91 -33.97 8.62
N SER A 81 7.69 -34.16 9.12
CA SER A 81 6.46 -33.74 8.43
C SER A 81 6.32 -32.21 8.36
N GLU A 82 6.63 -31.50 9.44
CA GLU A 82 6.61 -30.03 9.50
C GLU A 82 7.66 -29.42 8.57
N VAL A 83 8.88 -29.97 8.55
CA VAL A 83 9.94 -29.52 7.63
C VAL A 83 9.53 -29.73 6.17
N LYS A 84 8.88 -30.85 5.85
CA LYS A 84 8.38 -31.10 4.49
C LYS A 84 7.27 -30.12 4.09
N ALA A 85 6.36 -29.81 5.01
CA ALA A 85 5.31 -28.81 4.78
C ALA A 85 5.91 -27.41 4.55
N LEU A 86 6.84 -26.99 5.42
CA LEU A 86 7.54 -25.70 5.28
C LEU A 86 8.31 -25.60 3.96
N ARG A 87 8.97 -26.67 3.52
CA ARG A 87 9.64 -26.69 2.19
C ARG A 87 8.64 -26.52 1.06
N ALA A 88 7.50 -27.21 1.11
CA ALA A 88 6.46 -27.07 0.08
C ALA A 88 5.88 -25.64 0.03
N ASP A 89 5.73 -24.99 1.18
CA ASP A 89 5.27 -23.60 1.26
C ASP A 89 6.33 -22.62 0.72
N VAL A 90 7.61 -22.82 1.05
CA VAL A 90 8.71 -22.03 0.48
C VAL A 90 8.78 -22.20 -1.04
N ASP A 91 8.67 -23.43 -1.54
CA ASP A 91 8.68 -23.72 -2.98
C ASP A 91 7.47 -23.11 -3.71
N ARG A 92 6.33 -22.98 -3.02
CA ARG A 92 5.14 -22.32 -3.56
C ARG A 92 5.31 -20.80 -3.59
N LEU A 93 5.85 -20.22 -2.51
CA LEU A 93 6.09 -18.79 -2.40
C LEU A 93 7.12 -18.31 -3.42
N THR A 94 8.23 -19.04 -3.58
CA THR A 94 9.28 -18.75 -4.57
C THR A 94 8.75 -18.80 -6.00
N ARG A 95 8.04 -19.87 -6.38
CA ARG A 95 7.38 -19.95 -7.70
C ARG A 95 6.37 -18.82 -7.91
N GLY A 96 5.63 -18.46 -6.86
CA GLY A 96 4.71 -17.33 -6.86
C GLY A 96 5.41 -15.99 -7.07
N SER A 97 6.57 -15.76 -6.43
CA SER A 97 7.35 -14.53 -6.61
C SER A 97 7.96 -14.44 -8.00
N GLU A 98 8.53 -15.54 -8.51
CA GLU A 98 9.08 -15.60 -9.87
C GLU A 98 8.03 -15.33 -10.95
N ALA A 99 6.81 -15.85 -10.77
CA ALA A 99 5.70 -15.57 -11.68
C ALA A 99 5.30 -14.09 -11.66
N ARG A 100 5.22 -13.47 -10.48
CA ARG A 100 4.93 -12.04 -10.34
C ARG A 100 6.05 -11.18 -10.93
N GLU A 101 7.31 -11.55 -10.70
CA GLU A 101 8.46 -10.84 -11.26
C GLU A 101 8.46 -10.90 -12.79
N ARG A 102 8.17 -12.07 -13.37
CA ARG A 102 8.01 -12.22 -14.82
C ARG A 102 6.89 -11.34 -15.37
N ALA A 103 5.72 -11.34 -14.71
CA ALA A 103 4.60 -10.48 -15.11
C ALA A 103 4.96 -8.99 -15.00
N ALA A 104 5.65 -8.57 -13.94
CA ALA A 104 6.08 -7.19 -13.76
C ALA A 104 7.10 -6.76 -14.82
N ARG A 105 8.05 -7.64 -15.19
CA ARG A 105 9.01 -7.38 -16.26
C ARG A 105 8.31 -7.25 -17.62
N GLN A 106 7.32 -8.10 -17.91
CA GLN A 106 6.52 -8.00 -19.14
C GLN A 106 5.74 -6.69 -19.18
N ALA A 107 5.03 -6.33 -18.12
CA ALA A 107 4.32 -5.07 -18.03
C ALA A 107 5.25 -3.85 -18.19
N ALA A 108 6.46 -3.91 -17.61
CA ALA A 108 7.45 -2.86 -17.79
C ALA A 108 7.95 -2.74 -19.24
N MET A 109 8.14 -3.86 -19.94
CA MET A 109 8.50 -3.87 -21.36
C MET A 109 7.39 -3.31 -22.24
N GLU A 110 6.13 -3.68 -21.98
CA GLU A 110 4.96 -3.15 -22.69
C GLU A 110 4.81 -1.64 -22.46
N LEU A 111 4.94 -1.18 -21.22
CA LEU A 111 4.93 0.25 -20.90
C LEU A 111 6.04 1.00 -21.61
N LYS A 112 7.26 0.44 -21.66
CA LYS A 112 8.38 1.04 -22.38
C LYS A 112 8.10 1.13 -23.87
N ALA A 113 7.68 0.04 -24.51
CA ALA A 113 7.33 0.03 -25.92
C ALA A 113 6.19 1.02 -26.24
N GLY A 114 5.19 1.09 -25.36
CA GLY A 114 4.11 2.08 -25.45
C GLY A 114 4.63 3.51 -25.37
N ALA A 115 5.50 3.81 -24.40
CA ALA A 115 6.12 5.12 -24.25
C ALA A 115 6.97 5.50 -25.48
N ASP A 116 7.82 4.60 -25.96
CA ASP A 116 8.66 4.82 -27.14
C ASP A 116 7.79 5.16 -28.37
N SER A 117 6.69 4.42 -28.58
CA SER A 117 5.74 4.70 -29.67
C SER A 117 5.04 6.06 -29.55
N ILE A 118 4.83 6.56 -28.33
CA ILE A 118 4.22 7.87 -28.09
C ILE A 118 5.25 8.96 -28.39
N TYR A 119 6.49 8.78 -27.95
CA TYR A 119 7.57 9.71 -28.25
C TYR A 119 7.81 9.85 -29.76
N GLU A 120 7.87 8.73 -30.50
CA GLU A 120 8.00 8.76 -31.95
C GLU A 120 6.84 9.53 -32.61
N ARG A 121 5.60 9.25 -32.21
CA ARG A 121 4.43 9.99 -32.73
C ARG A 121 4.46 11.48 -32.39
N LEU A 122 4.89 11.84 -31.18
CA LEU A 122 5.02 13.24 -30.77
C LEU A 122 6.08 13.97 -31.57
N THR A 123 7.25 13.37 -31.77
CA THR A 123 8.32 13.97 -32.57
C THR A 123 7.90 14.16 -34.02
N ALA A 124 7.27 13.16 -34.64
CA ALA A 124 6.71 13.27 -35.98
C ALA A 124 5.69 14.41 -36.08
N ARG A 125 4.80 14.55 -35.08
CA ARG A 125 3.77 15.59 -35.08
C ARG A 125 4.31 16.99 -34.82
N ILE A 126 5.40 17.12 -34.05
CA ILE A 126 6.11 18.40 -33.89
C ILE A 126 6.68 18.84 -35.24
N GLU A 127 7.29 17.91 -35.98
CA GLU A 127 7.88 18.21 -37.28
C GLU A 127 6.80 18.54 -38.32
N GLU A 128 5.70 17.80 -38.33
CA GLU A 128 4.52 18.11 -39.13
C GLU A 128 3.99 19.52 -38.82
N ASN A 129 3.80 19.86 -37.54
CA ASN A 129 3.34 21.18 -37.12
C ASN A 129 4.31 22.30 -37.55
N ARG A 130 5.63 22.05 -37.48
CA ARG A 130 6.63 23.02 -37.98
C ARG A 130 6.51 23.23 -39.48
N SER A 131 6.32 22.14 -40.23
CA SER A 131 6.14 22.21 -41.69
C SER A 131 4.87 22.98 -42.06
N LEU A 132 3.77 22.73 -41.36
CA LEU A 132 2.50 23.44 -41.54
C LEU A 132 2.62 24.92 -41.16
N ALA A 133 3.34 25.23 -40.08
CA ALA A 133 3.59 26.62 -39.69
C ALA A 133 4.41 27.36 -40.75
N ALA A 134 5.42 26.71 -41.34
CA ALA A 134 6.20 27.28 -42.44
C ALA A 134 5.35 27.50 -43.69
N GLN A 135 4.50 26.53 -44.05
CA GLN A 135 3.56 26.66 -45.17
C GLN A 135 2.57 27.81 -44.96
N LEU A 136 2.02 27.95 -43.75
CA LEU A 136 1.13 29.06 -43.41
C LEU A 136 1.84 30.42 -43.48
N ALA A 137 3.11 30.49 -43.07
CA ALA A 137 3.89 31.72 -43.18
C ALA A 137 4.15 32.09 -44.65
N ALA A 138 4.50 31.11 -45.49
CA ALA A 138 4.69 31.32 -46.93
C ALA A 138 3.40 31.78 -47.62
N ALA A 139 2.29 31.07 -47.39
CA ALA A 139 0.98 31.43 -47.95
C ALA A 139 0.52 32.83 -47.51
N ARG A 140 0.82 33.24 -46.26
CA ARG A 140 0.54 34.60 -45.79
C ARG A 140 1.38 35.64 -46.52
N ALA A 141 2.66 35.37 -46.74
CA ALA A 141 3.53 36.26 -47.50
C ALA A 141 3.03 36.43 -48.94
N GLU A 142 2.66 35.33 -49.61
CA GLU A 142 2.09 35.35 -50.96
C GLU A 142 0.79 36.17 -51.02
N LEU A 143 -0.08 36.02 -50.02
CA LEU A 143 -1.33 36.78 -49.93
C LEU A 143 -1.06 38.27 -49.78
N GLU A 144 -0.11 38.67 -48.92
CA GLU A 144 0.27 40.08 -48.76
C GLU A 144 0.90 40.66 -50.03
N THR A 145 1.72 39.89 -50.76
CA THR A 145 2.22 40.34 -52.07
C THR A 145 1.09 40.54 -53.07
N ALA A 146 0.15 39.59 -53.18
CA ALA A 146 -0.99 39.71 -54.09
C ALA A 146 -1.90 40.89 -53.73
N ARG A 147 -2.07 41.19 -52.44
CA ARG A 147 -2.78 42.40 -51.98
C ARG A 147 -2.07 43.68 -52.41
N GLY A 148 -0.75 43.73 -52.26
CA GLY A 148 0.06 44.85 -52.72
C GLY A 148 -0.08 45.08 -54.22
N ASP A 149 0.03 44.01 -55.01
CA ASP A 149 -0.11 44.08 -56.48
C ASP A 149 -1.51 44.56 -56.89
N LEU A 150 -2.56 44.06 -56.24
CA LEU A 150 -3.93 44.49 -56.50
C LEU A 150 -4.15 45.96 -56.13
N SER A 151 -3.59 46.41 -55.00
CA SER A 151 -3.64 47.82 -54.61
C SER A 151 -2.92 48.73 -55.61
N PHE A 152 -1.75 48.30 -56.11
CA PHE A 152 -1.01 49.05 -57.12
C PHE A 152 -1.77 49.10 -58.45
N ALA A 153 -2.36 47.98 -58.88
CA ALA A 153 -3.18 47.92 -60.08
C ALA A 153 -4.41 48.84 -59.98
N ALA A 154 -5.10 48.85 -58.84
CA ALA A 154 -6.23 49.75 -58.59
C ALA A 154 -5.82 51.23 -58.70
N ALA A 155 -4.74 51.63 -58.01
CA ALA A 155 -4.23 53.01 -58.08
C ALA A 155 -3.82 53.43 -59.52
N ARG A 156 -3.31 52.47 -60.31
CA ARG A 156 -2.98 52.72 -61.72
C ARG A 156 -4.22 52.89 -62.59
N ILE A 157 -5.31 52.15 -62.32
CA ILE A 157 -6.60 52.35 -62.99
C ILE A 157 -7.13 53.74 -62.68
N ASP A 158 -7.18 54.13 -61.41
CA ASP A 158 -7.66 55.46 -60.99
C ASP A 158 -6.86 56.60 -61.67
N ALA A 159 -5.53 56.45 -61.79
CA ALA A 159 -4.68 57.42 -62.45
C ALA A 159 -4.93 57.51 -63.98
N LEU A 160 -5.23 56.38 -64.63
CA LEU A 160 -5.60 56.36 -66.05
C LEU A 160 -6.97 57.00 -66.27
N GLU A 161 -7.96 56.70 -65.42
CA GLU A 161 -9.29 57.31 -65.48
C GLU A 161 -9.22 58.83 -65.32
N LEU A 162 -8.42 59.32 -64.36
CA LEU A 162 -8.22 60.76 -64.17
C LEU A 162 -7.55 61.42 -65.39
N ARG A 163 -6.58 60.73 -66.00
CA ARG A 163 -5.91 61.20 -67.22
C ARG A 163 -6.89 61.26 -68.39
N ASP A 164 -7.73 60.25 -68.58
CA ASP A 164 -8.72 60.21 -69.65
C ASP A 164 -9.76 61.32 -69.48
N GLN A 165 -10.22 61.59 -68.26
CA GLN A 165 -11.08 62.72 -67.95
C GLN A 165 -10.39 64.07 -68.26
N SER A 166 -9.12 64.23 -67.87
CA SER A 166 -8.34 65.44 -68.18
C SER A 166 -8.17 65.65 -69.68
N LEU A 167 -7.87 64.60 -70.44
CA LEU A 167 -7.76 64.66 -71.89
C LEU A 167 -9.10 64.97 -72.55
N GLY A 168 -10.19 64.35 -72.08
CA GLY A 168 -11.55 64.63 -72.54
C GLY A 168 -11.93 66.11 -72.33
N ASN A 169 -11.62 66.66 -71.15
CA ASN A 169 -11.82 68.08 -70.86
C ASN A 169 -10.98 68.97 -71.77
N ALA A 170 -9.69 68.65 -71.96
CA ALA A 170 -8.79 69.42 -72.83
C ALA A 170 -9.25 69.42 -74.30
N LEU A 171 -9.69 68.27 -74.82
CA LEU A 171 -10.26 68.16 -76.17
C LEU A 171 -11.56 68.95 -76.29
N THR A 172 -12.42 68.90 -75.27
CA THR A 172 -13.65 69.69 -75.24
C THR A 172 -13.34 71.20 -75.28
N SER A 173 -12.37 71.68 -74.50
CA SER A 173 -11.94 73.08 -74.53
C SER A 173 -11.33 73.52 -75.87
N LEU A 174 -10.68 72.63 -76.62
CA LEU A 174 -10.15 72.93 -77.96
C LEU A 174 -11.24 72.96 -79.04
N LEU A 175 -12.33 72.22 -78.86
CA LEU A 175 -13.42 72.06 -79.82
C LEU A 175 -14.57 73.06 -79.60
N VAL A 176 -14.69 73.62 -78.40
CA VAL A 176 -15.60 74.75 -78.16
C VAL A 176 -14.92 76.01 -78.73
N PRO A 177 -15.43 76.62 -79.81
CA PRO A 177 -14.87 77.88 -80.27
C PRO A 177 -15.04 78.90 -79.14
N ASP A 178 -13.96 79.61 -78.80
CA ASP A 178 -14.07 80.89 -78.09
C ASP A 178 -15.00 81.76 -78.93
N SER A 179 -16.27 81.85 -78.55
CA SER A 179 -17.18 82.84 -79.11
C SER A 179 -16.76 84.18 -78.51
N PRO A 180 -16.18 85.12 -79.27
CA PRO A 180 -16.06 86.50 -78.81
C PRO A 180 -17.45 87.13 -78.84
N ALA A 181 -18.26 86.83 -77.83
CA ALA A 181 -19.53 87.50 -77.57
C ALA A 181 -19.35 88.46 -76.39
N ASP A 182 -18.42 89.40 -76.54
CA ASP A 182 -18.37 90.61 -75.70
C ASP A 182 -17.52 91.68 -76.39
N MET A 183 -18.09 92.27 -77.44
CA MET A 183 -17.69 93.56 -78.01
C MET A 183 -18.94 94.19 -78.63
N GLY A 184 -19.78 94.80 -77.78
CA GLY A 184 -21.00 95.52 -78.18
C GLY A 184 -21.59 96.31 -77.03
#